data_AF-A0A956RFQ6-F1
#
_entry.id   AF-A0A956RFQ6-F1
#
_cell.length_a   1.000
_cell.length_b   1.000
_cell.length_c   1.000
_cell.angle_alpha   90.00
_cell.angle_beta   90.00
_cell.angle_gamma   90.00
#
_symmetry.space_group_name_H-M   'P 1'
#
loop_
_entity.id
_entity.type
_entity.pdbx_description
1 polymer ?
#
loop_
_entity_poly.entity_id
_entity_poly.type
_entity_poly.pdbx_seq_one_letter_code
_entity_poly.pdbx_strand_id
1 'polypeptide(L)'
;IVIVDEFHHAAAATYERLLQYARPRVLLGLTATPERADGESVLGWFDGRVASESRLWNALDESLLCPFQYFGVGGAPDLRGVRWSRGRYDTTALSNVYTADHLFATRVLQETRAKVRDITTMRALGFCVDIKHAMFMTERFNEAGVKARHLSGRSSSAERDEAVHLLAAGELQIVFTVDLFNEGVDLPAVDTLLFLRPTESATIFLQQLGRGLRRAPGKECCTVLDFIGHANRRFRFDARYRAIIGGTRRQIERTVEDGFPSLPSGCFIHLDREAQIVVLENVRAALRAGRSALIDDVKALAARDDEPPTLRAFLNATELDLEDLYTKTWCWTSVLRKAGLETSAPDPGDAAVERALSRMLHVDDDRLERFEQFLSRSRAPAGDASDPYQRLLFILTGHMRDPYDKLGDTWRHLWSRAPLHRELLELIAILRDRRRRVPSPLDAPPLANVPLRVHGTYSRDEVFAAFDERSSKNGVKRTQGGIFNVERYKTELLFVELDKRDKDYTPSTLYNDYPVTPTQFHWESQASCHAKTAAGRRYLNATPGSDQHVLLFVRQRRRDARGQVNPYLLLGLCDLLDHRGARPMQVDWRLRVPMPSWFFQETKVAGG
;
A
#
# COMPACT_ATOMS: atom_id res chain seq x y z
N ILE A 1 5.21 -13.66 -27.31
CA ILE A 1 5.08 -13.16 -25.93
C ILE A 1 6.49 -12.93 -25.44
N VAL A 2 6.80 -11.77 -24.87
CA VAL A 2 8.09 -11.50 -24.22
C VAL A 2 7.81 -11.39 -22.73
N ILE A 3 8.52 -12.19 -21.94
CA ILE A 3 8.46 -12.17 -20.48
C ILE A 3 9.81 -11.65 -20.02
N VAL A 4 9.78 -10.63 -19.16
CA VAL A 4 10.99 -10.01 -18.61
C VAL A 4 10.91 -10.11 -17.10
N ASP A 5 11.87 -10.81 -16.53
CA ASP A 5 12.06 -10.92 -15.09
C ASP A 5 12.80 -9.68 -14.56
N GLU A 6 12.64 -9.39 -13.27
CA GLU A 6 13.18 -8.20 -12.60
C GLU A 6 12.94 -6.90 -13.39
N PHE A 7 11.69 -6.71 -13.84
CA PHE A 7 11.29 -5.64 -14.76
C PHE A 7 11.58 -4.23 -14.24
N HIS A 8 11.89 -4.05 -12.96
CA HIS A 8 12.34 -2.78 -12.42
C HIS A 8 13.63 -2.25 -13.10
N HIS A 9 14.39 -3.11 -13.79
CA HIS A 9 15.54 -2.73 -14.64
C HIS A 9 15.17 -2.22 -16.04
N ALA A 10 13.90 -2.31 -16.44
CA ALA A 10 13.49 -2.04 -17.83
C ALA A 10 13.75 -0.59 -18.30
N ALA A 11 13.98 0.34 -17.37
CA ALA A 11 14.34 1.73 -17.66
C ALA A 11 15.82 1.94 -18.04
N ALA A 12 16.68 0.92 -17.85
CA ALA A 12 18.03 0.99 -18.37
C ALA A 12 17.98 1.10 -19.90
N ALA A 13 18.77 2.01 -20.48
CA ALA A 13 18.79 2.25 -21.92
C ALA A 13 19.03 0.97 -22.76
N THR A 14 19.67 -0.03 -22.18
CA THR A 14 19.85 -1.36 -22.78
C THR A 14 18.54 -2.15 -22.88
N TYR A 15 17.75 -2.20 -21.81
CA TYR A 15 16.44 -2.85 -21.80
C TYR A 15 15.44 -2.12 -22.69
N GLU A 16 15.42 -0.79 -22.63
CA GLU A 16 14.54 0.02 -23.47
C GLU A 16 14.79 -0.24 -24.96
N ARG A 17 16.06 -0.26 -25.40
CA ARG A 17 16.43 -0.63 -26.78
C ARG A 17 15.95 -2.03 -27.14
N LEU A 18 16.11 -3.00 -26.24
CA LEU A 18 15.69 -4.38 -26.47
C LEU A 18 14.17 -4.50 -26.63
N LEU A 19 13.39 -3.84 -25.77
CA LEU A 19 11.93 -3.84 -25.84
C LEU A 19 11.41 -3.10 -27.09
N GLN A 20 12.01 -1.96 -27.43
CA GLN A 20 11.69 -1.21 -28.65
C GLN A 20 12.02 -2.00 -29.93
N TYR A 21 13.10 -2.79 -29.93
CA TYR A 21 13.45 -3.67 -31.03
C TYR A 21 12.52 -4.88 -31.13
N ALA A 22 12.24 -5.56 -30.02
CA ALA A 22 11.50 -6.81 -30.00
C ALA A 22 10.01 -6.65 -30.38
N ARG A 23 9.42 -5.46 -30.16
CA ARG A 23 8.00 -5.13 -30.45
C ARG A 23 7.03 -6.28 -30.13
N PRO A 24 7.00 -6.78 -28.88
CA PRO A 24 6.23 -7.97 -28.56
C PRO A 24 4.72 -7.73 -28.68
N ARG A 25 3.97 -8.71 -29.21
CA ARG A 25 2.48 -8.69 -29.18
C ARG A 25 1.91 -8.72 -27.76
N VAL A 26 2.66 -9.30 -26.81
CA VAL A 26 2.33 -9.36 -25.38
C VAL A 26 3.63 -9.23 -24.61
N LEU A 27 3.73 -8.22 -23.74
CA LEU A 27 4.82 -7.99 -22.81
C LEU A 27 4.33 -8.30 -21.39
N LEU A 28 5.02 -9.19 -20.69
CA LEU A 28 4.77 -9.51 -19.29
C LEU A 28 6.02 -9.16 -18.47
N GLY A 29 5.89 -8.23 -17.52
CA GLY A 29 6.94 -7.91 -16.57
C GLY A 29 6.68 -8.58 -15.23
N LEU A 30 7.69 -9.25 -14.68
CA LEU A 30 7.69 -9.76 -13.33
C LEU A 30 8.67 -8.92 -12.50
N THR A 31 8.23 -8.41 -11.35
CA THR A 31 9.10 -7.66 -10.44
C THR A 31 8.57 -7.77 -9.02
N ALA A 32 9.47 -7.94 -8.04
CA ALA A 32 9.11 -7.82 -6.64
C ALA A 32 8.90 -6.34 -6.21
N THR A 33 9.33 -5.40 -7.05
CA THR A 33 9.49 -3.98 -6.69
C THR A 33 9.06 -3.09 -7.87
N PRO A 34 7.75 -2.84 -8.06
CA PRO A 34 7.27 -2.02 -9.17
C PRO A 34 7.63 -0.53 -9.04
N GLU A 35 7.89 -0.07 -7.82
CA GLU A 35 8.29 1.31 -7.49
C GLU A 35 9.82 1.41 -7.43
N ARG A 36 10.43 2.33 -8.20
CA ARG A 36 11.89 2.50 -8.27
C ARG A 36 12.42 3.41 -7.16
N ALA A 37 13.69 3.22 -6.80
CA ALA A 37 14.40 4.06 -5.83
C ALA A 37 14.61 5.52 -6.29
N ASP A 38 14.52 5.79 -7.59
CA ASP A 38 14.55 7.13 -8.18
C ASP A 38 13.14 7.73 -8.37
N GLY A 39 12.10 6.99 -8.00
CA GLY A 39 10.73 7.51 -7.98
C GLY A 39 9.97 7.44 -9.30
N GLU A 40 10.58 6.89 -10.35
CA GLU A 40 9.92 6.60 -11.61
C GLU A 40 9.21 5.24 -11.54
N SER A 41 8.14 5.08 -12.32
CA SER A 41 7.37 3.84 -12.34
C SER A 41 7.67 3.06 -13.62
N VAL A 42 7.96 1.76 -13.49
CA VAL A 42 8.05 0.87 -14.67
C VAL A 42 6.68 0.54 -15.26
N LEU A 43 5.59 0.93 -14.59
CA LEU A 43 4.23 0.72 -15.05
C LEU A 43 3.90 1.46 -16.35
N GLY A 44 4.69 2.47 -16.74
CA GLY A 44 4.57 3.15 -18.03
C GLY A 44 4.62 2.18 -19.23
N TRP A 45 5.40 1.11 -19.13
CA TRP A 45 5.46 0.05 -20.16
C TRP A 45 4.19 -0.80 -20.28
N PHE A 46 3.31 -0.73 -19.28
CA PHE A 46 2.11 -1.54 -19.17
C PHE A 46 0.84 -0.69 -19.15
N ASP A 47 0.89 0.57 -19.58
CA ASP A 47 -0.24 1.52 -19.49
C ASP A 47 -0.78 1.66 -18.05
N GLY A 48 0.10 1.63 -17.06
CA GLY A 48 -0.29 1.70 -15.64
C GLY A 48 -0.88 0.40 -15.10
N ARG A 49 -0.82 -0.72 -15.84
CA ARG A 49 -1.50 -1.98 -15.48
C ARG A 49 -0.60 -2.90 -14.67
N VAL A 50 -1.13 -3.40 -13.55
CA VAL A 50 -0.59 -4.54 -12.81
C VAL A 50 -1.53 -5.72 -12.98
N ALA A 51 -1.03 -6.84 -13.50
CA ALA A 51 -1.87 -8.02 -13.76
C ALA A 51 -2.21 -8.79 -12.47
N SER A 52 -1.25 -8.90 -11.56
CA SER A 52 -1.39 -9.52 -10.24
C SER A 52 -0.31 -8.99 -9.30
N GLU A 53 -0.64 -8.85 -8.03
CA GLU A 53 0.32 -8.55 -6.96
C GLU A 53 0.10 -9.59 -5.86
N SER A 54 1.15 -10.32 -5.52
CA SER A 54 1.15 -11.18 -4.33
C SER A 54 2.06 -10.56 -3.29
N ARG A 55 1.47 -10.12 -2.17
CA ARG A 55 2.26 -9.66 -1.01
C ARG A 55 2.90 -10.85 -0.32
N LEU A 56 3.97 -10.58 0.43
CA LEU A 56 4.67 -11.61 1.19
C LEU A 56 3.72 -12.45 2.05
N TRP A 57 2.77 -11.80 2.72
CA TRP A 57 1.75 -12.44 3.54
C TRP A 57 0.90 -13.47 2.76
N ASN A 58 0.40 -13.09 1.58
CA ASN A 58 -0.42 -13.97 0.75
C ASN A 58 0.38 -15.17 0.25
N ALA A 59 1.63 -14.95 -0.15
CA ALA A 59 2.51 -16.02 -0.62
C ALA A 59 2.86 -17.03 0.50
N LEU A 60 2.87 -16.59 1.76
CA LEU A 60 3.03 -17.47 2.92
C LEU A 60 1.75 -18.25 3.23
N ASP A 61 0.59 -17.59 3.24
CA ASP A 61 -0.71 -18.24 3.47
C ASP A 61 -1.04 -19.29 2.39
N GLU A 62 -0.67 -19.01 1.14
CA GLU A 62 -0.83 -19.94 0.01
C GLU A 62 0.26 -21.03 -0.02
N SER A 63 1.15 -21.08 0.97
CA SER A 63 2.27 -22.05 1.07
C SER A 63 3.21 -22.04 -0.15
N LEU A 64 3.29 -20.90 -0.85
CA LEU A 64 4.22 -20.68 -1.97
C LEU A 64 5.64 -20.42 -1.47
N LEU A 65 5.77 -19.88 -0.25
CA LEU A 65 7.03 -19.60 0.42
C LEU A 65 7.23 -20.46 1.67
N CYS A 66 8.48 -20.61 2.08
CA CYS A 66 8.86 -21.19 3.36
C CYS A 66 8.53 -20.21 4.49
N PRO A 67 7.90 -20.67 5.60
CA PRO A 67 7.66 -19.81 6.76
C PRO A 67 8.97 -19.36 7.40
N PHE A 68 8.92 -18.32 8.24
CA PHE A 68 10.11 -17.75 8.88
C PHE A 68 9.94 -17.50 10.38
N GLN A 69 11.05 -17.53 11.09
CA GLN A 69 11.18 -17.12 12.48
C GLN A 69 12.07 -15.89 12.55
N TYR A 70 11.49 -14.74 12.85
CA TYR A 70 12.19 -13.46 12.93
C TYR A 70 12.50 -13.09 14.36
N PHE A 71 13.78 -12.89 14.65
CA PHE A 71 14.29 -12.46 15.94
C PHE A 71 14.93 -11.08 15.79
N GLY A 72 14.27 -10.05 16.34
CA GLY A 72 14.89 -8.74 16.54
C GLY A 72 15.70 -8.75 17.82
N VAL A 73 17.02 -8.62 17.68
CA VAL A 73 17.99 -8.72 18.77
C VAL A 73 18.55 -7.34 19.05
N GLY A 74 18.47 -6.89 20.30
CA GLY A 74 18.95 -5.59 20.74
C GLY A 74 20.48 -5.46 20.77
N GLY A 75 20.92 -4.26 21.12
CA GLY A 75 22.32 -3.88 21.34
C GLY A 75 23.25 -4.06 20.14
N ALA A 76 22.73 -3.75 18.95
CA ALA A 76 23.59 -3.26 17.89
C ALA A 76 24.11 -1.84 18.24
N PRO A 77 25.18 -1.36 17.59
CA PRO A 77 25.76 -0.05 17.87
C PRO A 77 24.76 1.11 17.78
N ASP A 78 24.96 2.16 18.57
CA ASP A 78 24.15 3.38 18.52
C ASP A 78 24.51 4.23 17.30
N LEU A 79 23.55 4.40 16.40
CA LEU A 79 23.69 5.09 15.13
C LEU A 79 23.05 6.49 15.13
N ARG A 80 22.56 7.00 16.27
CA ARG A 80 21.91 8.33 16.33
C ARG A 80 22.84 9.45 15.90
N GLY A 81 24.12 9.34 16.24
CA GLY A 81 25.17 10.32 15.90
C GLY A 81 25.82 10.13 14.53
N VAL A 82 25.52 9.03 13.82
CA VAL A 82 26.12 8.76 12.51
C VAL A 82 25.53 9.70 11.46
N ARG A 83 26.40 10.28 10.64
CA ARG A 83 26.01 11.24 9.60
C ARG A 83 24.98 10.62 8.65
N TRP A 84 23.89 11.33 8.44
CA TRP A 84 22.81 10.96 7.53
C TRP A 84 22.74 11.96 6.37
N SER A 85 22.80 11.47 5.14
CA SER A 85 22.77 12.29 3.92
C SER A 85 22.00 11.57 2.81
N ARG A 86 21.21 12.31 2.03
CA ARG A 86 20.46 11.78 0.87
C ARG A 86 19.64 10.51 1.19
N GLY A 87 19.00 10.47 2.37
CA GLY A 87 18.14 9.34 2.77
C GLY A 87 18.88 8.10 3.27
N ARG A 88 20.20 8.13 3.41
CA ARG A 88 21.01 6.99 3.87
C ARG A 88 22.09 7.42 4.86
N TYR A 89 22.66 6.45 5.56
CA TYR A 89 23.86 6.68 6.37
C TYR A 89 25.09 6.90 5.49
N ASP A 90 26.04 7.70 5.98
CA ASP A 90 27.38 7.73 5.42
C ASP A 90 28.06 6.37 5.63
N THR A 91 28.35 5.67 4.54
CA THR A 91 28.85 4.28 4.57
C THR A 91 30.17 4.14 5.32
N THR A 92 31.06 5.13 5.23
CA THR A 92 32.37 5.08 5.89
C THR A 92 32.22 5.26 7.40
N ALA A 93 31.45 6.27 7.82
CA ALA A 93 31.16 6.48 9.23
C ALA A 93 30.41 5.29 9.84
N LEU A 94 29.47 4.70 9.10
CA LEU A 94 28.73 3.51 9.53
C LEU A 94 29.66 2.29 9.67
N SER A 95 30.52 2.02 8.69
CA SER A 95 31.48 0.90 8.73
C SER A 95 32.39 0.99 9.96
N ASN A 96 32.95 2.17 10.23
CA ASN A 96 33.85 2.37 11.37
C ASN A 96 33.20 2.02 12.71
N VAL A 97 31.91 2.35 12.90
CA VAL A 97 31.17 2.02 14.12
C VAL A 97 31.02 0.50 14.27
N TYR A 98 30.67 -0.21 13.21
CA TYR A 98 30.47 -1.66 13.24
C TYR A 98 31.78 -2.45 13.34
N THR A 99 32.86 -1.99 12.71
CA THR A 99 34.17 -2.69 12.77
C THR A 99 34.93 -2.43 14.07
N ALA A 100 34.64 -1.32 14.77
CA ALA A 100 35.27 -1.02 16.05
C ALA A 100 34.65 -1.79 17.23
N ASP A 101 33.44 -2.33 17.06
CA ASP A 101 32.69 -2.99 18.11
C ASP A 101 32.88 -4.51 18.09
N HIS A 102 33.95 -4.98 18.73
CA HIS A 102 34.21 -6.42 18.90
C HIS A 102 33.15 -7.12 19.77
N LEU A 103 32.50 -6.38 20.67
CA LEU A 103 31.42 -6.94 21.51
C LEU A 103 30.19 -7.24 20.65
N PHE A 104 29.88 -6.37 19.69
CA PHE A 104 28.82 -6.62 18.72
C PHE A 104 29.05 -7.90 17.93
N ALA A 105 30.23 -8.10 17.33
CA ALA A 105 30.52 -9.33 16.59
C ALA A 105 30.43 -10.60 17.47
N THR A 106 30.86 -10.50 18.72
CA THR A 106 30.75 -11.59 19.70
C THR A 106 29.29 -11.90 20.01
N ARG A 107 28.46 -10.87 20.22
CA ARG A 107 27.01 -11.02 20.44
C ARG A 107 26.33 -11.62 19.22
N VAL A 108 26.68 -11.20 18.01
CA VAL A 108 26.14 -11.76 16.76
C VAL A 108 26.35 -13.27 16.72
N LEU A 109 27.57 -13.72 16.99
CA LEU A 109 27.90 -15.15 17.03
C LEU A 109 27.12 -15.90 18.13
N GLN A 110 27.03 -15.33 19.34
CA GLN A 110 26.31 -15.93 20.47
C GLN A 110 24.82 -16.11 20.17
N GLU A 111 24.17 -15.06 19.64
CA GLU A 111 22.75 -15.07 19.30
C GLU A 111 22.46 -16.01 18.13
N THR A 112 23.38 -16.08 17.15
CA THR A 112 23.30 -17.08 16.07
C THR A 112 23.32 -18.50 16.64
N ARG A 113 24.26 -18.81 17.55
CA ARG A 113 24.31 -20.12 18.22
C ARG A 113 23.08 -20.43 19.06
N ALA A 114 22.46 -19.41 19.67
CA ALA A 114 21.31 -19.58 20.53
C ALA A 114 20.00 -19.82 19.77
N LYS A 115 19.86 -19.27 18.55
CA LYS A 115 18.60 -19.31 17.79
C LYS A 115 18.60 -20.23 16.58
N VAL A 116 19.77 -20.55 16.04
CA VAL A 116 19.89 -21.56 14.98
C VAL A 116 19.98 -22.95 15.60
N ARG A 117 19.30 -23.93 15.01
CA ARG A 117 19.27 -25.32 15.50
C ARG A 117 20.68 -25.92 15.62
N ASP A 118 21.49 -25.74 14.59
CA ASP A 118 22.90 -26.15 14.57
C ASP A 118 23.70 -25.25 13.64
N ILE A 119 24.56 -24.42 14.23
CA ILE A 119 25.41 -23.45 13.52
C ILE A 119 26.39 -24.11 12.55
N THR A 120 26.70 -25.40 12.71
CA THR A 120 27.64 -26.13 11.83
C THR A 120 26.98 -26.65 10.56
N THR A 121 25.66 -26.74 10.55
CA THR A 121 24.88 -27.22 9.38
C THR A 121 24.06 -26.12 8.70
N MET A 122 24.05 -24.92 9.28
CA MET A 122 23.28 -23.79 8.76
C MET A 122 23.79 -23.36 7.38
N ARG A 123 22.91 -22.74 6.60
CA ARG A 123 23.22 -22.15 5.31
C ARG A 123 22.81 -20.69 5.36
N ALA A 124 23.74 -19.85 5.79
CA ALA A 124 23.46 -18.49 6.19
C ALA A 124 23.96 -17.42 5.20
N LEU A 125 23.22 -16.32 5.10
CA LEU A 125 23.69 -15.07 4.51
C LEU A 125 23.74 -13.98 5.57
N GLY A 126 24.86 -13.26 5.65
CA GLY A 126 25.03 -12.10 6.53
C GLY A 126 25.18 -10.80 5.72
N PHE A 127 24.31 -9.82 5.94
CA PHE A 127 24.32 -8.56 5.21
C PHE A 127 25.11 -7.49 5.96
N CYS A 128 26.25 -7.09 5.40
CA CYS A 128 27.20 -6.17 6.01
C CYS A 128 27.16 -4.78 5.37
N VAL A 129 27.69 -3.78 6.11
CA VAL A 129 27.73 -2.37 5.71
C VAL A 129 28.56 -2.17 4.45
N ASP A 130 29.81 -2.64 4.48
CA ASP A 130 30.79 -2.53 3.41
C ASP A 130 31.75 -3.73 3.44
N ILE A 131 32.71 -3.75 2.51
CA ILE A 131 33.66 -4.86 2.36
C ILE A 131 34.48 -5.06 3.64
N LYS A 132 34.89 -3.98 4.32
CA LYS A 132 35.66 -4.07 5.56
C LYS A 132 34.87 -4.77 6.66
N HIS A 133 33.60 -4.42 6.82
CA HIS A 133 32.73 -5.08 7.79
C HIS A 133 32.51 -6.56 7.44
N ALA A 134 32.30 -6.91 6.17
CA ALA A 134 32.14 -8.31 5.75
C ALA A 134 33.40 -9.16 6.02
N MET A 135 34.59 -8.60 5.77
CA MET A 135 35.87 -9.25 6.09
C MET A 135 36.01 -9.46 7.60
N PHE A 136 35.74 -8.42 8.40
CA PHE A 136 35.80 -8.48 9.86
C PHE A 136 34.90 -9.58 10.44
N MET A 137 33.64 -9.67 10.00
CA MET A 137 32.71 -10.72 10.46
C MET A 137 33.14 -12.12 10.01
N THR A 138 33.70 -12.23 8.81
CA THR A 138 34.26 -13.49 8.30
C THR A 138 35.39 -14.00 9.19
N GLU A 139 36.32 -13.13 9.57
CA GLU A 139 37.42 -13.47 10.48
C GLU A 139 36.89 -13.95 11.84
N ARG A 140 35.96 -13.20 12.45
CA ARG A 140 35.40 -13.55 13.76
C ARG A 140 34.65 -14.88 13.77
N PHE A 141 33.91 -15.21 12.71
CA PHE A 141 33.21 -16.49 12.60
C PHE A 141 34.18 -17.66 12.37
N ASN A 142 35.20 -17.47 11.53
CA ASN A 142 36.22 -18.49 11.29
C ASN A 142 37.04 -18.78 12.55
N GLU A 143 37.44 -17.76 13.31
CA GLU A 143 38.12 -17.92 14.61
C GLU A 143 37.28 -18.72 15.62
N ALA A 144 35.96 -18.61 15.52
CA ALA A 144 35.02 -19.35 16.35
C ALA A 144 34.67 -20.75 15.80
N GLY A 145 35.32 -21.20 14.73
CA GLY A 145 35.14 -22.52 14.12
C GLY A 145 33.92 -22.64 13.19
N VAL A 146 33.31 -21.52 12.79
CA VAL A 146 32.20 -21.50 11.82
C VAL A 146 32.76 -21.12 10.45
N LYS A 147 32.66 -22.00 9.45
CA LYS A 147 33.27 -21.73 8.14
C LYS A 147 32.52 -20.60 7.45
N ALA A 148 33.20 -19.48 7.30
CA ALA A 148 32.68 -18.24 6.78
C ALA A 148 33.50 -17.75 5.59
N ARG A 149 32.84 -17.11 4.62
CA ARG A 149 33.49 -16.42 3.49
C ARG A 149 32.81 -15.08 3.26
N HIS A 150 33.57 -14.07 2.81
CA HIS A 150 32.98 -12.81 2.36
C HIS A 150 32.89 -12.77 0.83
N LEU A 151 31.85 -12.13 0.31
CA LEU A 151 31.70 -11.83 -1.12
C LEU A 151 31.29 -10.37 -1.31
N SER A 152 31.82 -9.74 -2.36
CA SER A 152 31.47 -8.36 -2.74
C SER A 152 31.35 -8.23 -4.25
N GLY A 153 30.87 -7.09 -4.74
CA GLY A 153 30.82 -6.82 -6.19
C GLY A 153 32.17 -6.91 -6.93
N ARG A 154 33.30 -7.04 -6.21
CA ARG A 154 34.64 -7.27 -6.76
C ARG A 154 34.99 -8.76 -6.94
N SER A 155 34.22 -9.67 -6.34
CA SER A 155 34.42 -11.11 -6.47
C SER A 155 34.05 -11.57 -7.89
N SER A 156 34.87 -12.43 -8.47
CA SER A 156 34.64 -13.03 -9.79
C SER A 156 33.40 -13.93 -9.78
N SER A 157 32.81 -14.18 -10.96
CA SER A 157 31.68 -15.12 -11.06
C SER A 157 32.06 -16.52 -10.57
N ALA A 158 33.28 -16.99 -10.86
CA ALA A 158 33.76 -18.29 -10.39
C ALA A 158 33.81 -18.38 -8.85
N GLU A 159 34.31 -17.34 -8.17
CA GLU A 159 34.33 -17.31 -6.69
C GLU A 159 32.92 -17.27 -6.09
N ARG A 160 31.98 -16.59 -6.75
CA ARG A 160 30.58 -16.55 -6.32
C ARG A 160 29.91 -17.92 -6.48
N ASP A 161 30.08 -18.55 -7.64
CA ASP A 161 29.49 -19.86 -7.94
C ASP A 161 30.05 -20.95 -7.02
N GLU A 162 31.36 -20.91 -6.73
CA GLU A 162 32.01 -21.81 -5.79
C GLU A 162 31.43 -21.64 -4.38
N ALA A 163 31.33 -20.41 -3.86
CA ALA A 163 30.79 -20.15 -2.53
C ALA A 163 29.32 -20.58 -2.42
N VAL A 164 28.52 -20.35 -3.46
CA VAL A 164 27.13 -20.82 -3.55
C VAL A 164 27.06 -22.34 -3.47
N HIS A 165 27.94 -23.03 -4.20
CA HIS A 165 28.02 -24.49 -4.20
C HIS A 165 28.41 -25.05 -2.81
N LEU A 166 29.48 -24.50 -2.21
CA LEU A 166 29.95 -24.89 -0.88
C LEU A 166 28.89 -24.65 0.19
N LEU A 167 28.14 -23.54 0.10
CA LEU A 167 27.04 -23.22 1.00
C LEU A 167 25.90 -24.24 0.85
N ALA A 168 25.50 -24.56 -0.38
CA ALA A 168 24.46 -25.56 -0.65
C ALA A 168 24.86 -26.95 -0.12
N ALA A 169 26.12 -27.34 -0.32
CA ALA A 169 26.69 -28.60 0.16
C ALA A 169 26.84 -28.66 1.69
N GLY A 170 26.75 -27.53 2.40
CA GLY A 170 27.00 -27.46 3.85
C GLY A 170 28.48 -27.50 4.22
N GLU A 171 29.38 -27.37 3.23
CA GLU A 171 30.83 -27.25 3.45
C GLU A 171 31.22 -25.84 3.92
N LEU A 172 30.39 -24.85 3.60
CA LEU A 172 30.43 -23.48 4.09
C LEU A 172 29.15 -23.21 4.89
N GLN A 173 29.24 -22.55 6.03
CA GLN A 173 28.06 -22.25 6.87
C GLN A 173 27.49 -20.87 6.63
N ILE A 174 28.34 -19.88 6.29
CA ILE A 174 27.88 -18.50 6.12
C ILE A 174 28.66 -17.75 5.03
N VAL A 175 27.92 -16.95 4.26
CA VAL A 175 28.48 -15.95 3.36
C VAL A 175 28.13 -14.55 3.87
N PHE A 176 29.14 -13.76 4.20
CA PHE A 176 28.98 -12.33 4.48
C PHE A 176 29.04 -11.52 3.18
N THR A 177 28.08 -10.64 2.96
CA THR A 177 27.89 -10.00 1.65
C THR A 177 27.56 -8.51 1.76
N VAL A 178 27.92 -7.78 0.70
CA VAL A 178 27.73 -6.33 0.57
C VAL A 178 27.15 -6.08 -0.81
N ASP A 179 25.90 -5.62 -0.85
CA ASP A 179 25.16 -5.24 -2.06
C ASP A 179 25.19 -6.30 -3.19
N LEU A 180 25.45 -7.55 -2.82
CA LEU A 180 25.41 -8.74 -3.67
C LEU A 180 24.25 -9.63 -3.21
N PHE A 181 23.78 -10.49 -4.12
CA PHE A 181 22.64 -11.38 -3.91
C PHE A 181 21.30 -10.66 -3.67
N ASN A 182 21.24 -9.33 -3.87
CA ASN A 182 19.99 -8.59 -3.90
C ASN A 182 19.10 -9.05 -5.07
N GLU A 183 19.70 -9.39 -6.22
CA GLU A 183 19.03 -9.80 -7.48
C GLU A 183 19.84 -10.88 -8.22
N GLY A 184 19.16 -11.73 -9.02
CA GLY A 184 19.79 -12.59 -10.03
C GLY A 184 20.49 -13.88 -9.58
N VAL A 185 20.45 -14.25 -8.30
CA VAL A 185 21.04 -15.52 -7.80
C VAL A 185 19.99 -16.34 -7.04
N ASP A 186 19.87 -17.62 -7.40
CA ASP A 186 18.96 -18.58 -6.77
C ASP A 186 19.66 -19.35 -5.64
N LEU A 187 19.19 -19.15 -4.41
CA LEU A 187 19.76 -19.70 -3.18
C LEU A 187 18.69 -20.42 -2.35
N PRO A 188 18.05 -21.49 -2.86
CA PRO A 188 16.90 -22.09 -2.18
C PRO A 188 17.30 -22.75 -0.86
N ALA A 189 18.55 -23.22 -0.77
CA ALA A 189 19.10 -23.90 0.40
C ALA A 189 19.38 -22.97 1.59
N VAL A 190 19.42 -21.64 1.40
CA VAL A 190 19.67 -20.69 2.51
C VAL A 190 18.55 -20.80 3.53
N ASP A 191 18.88 -21.11 4.77
CA ASP A 191 17.93 -21.30 5.88
C ASP A 191 18.06 -20.22 6.97
N THR A 192 19.12 -19.41 6.92
CA THR A 192 19.42 -18.43 7.96
C THR A 192 19.82 -17.09 7.36
N LEU A 193 19.27 -15.99 7.87
CA LEU A 193 19.63 -14.62 7.46
C LEU A 193 20.08 -13.80 8.67
N LEU A 194 21.19 -13.07 8.53
CA LEU A 194 21.67 -12.12 9.52
C LEU A 194 21.68 -10.71 8.94
N PHE A 195 20.84 -9.83 9.46
CA PHE A 195 20.87 -8.41 9.13
C PHE A 195 21.81 -7.69 10.10
N LEU A 196 23.03 -7.39 9.63
CA LEU A 196 24.10 -6.79 10.44
C LEU A 196 24.29 -5.29 10.16
N ARG A 197 23.40 -4.70 9.36
CA ARG A 197 23.38 -3.27 9.06
C ARG A 197 21.96 -2.72 9.10
N PRO A 198 21.78 -1.42 9.41
CA PRO A 198 20.50 -0.77 9.12
C PRO A 198 20.27 -0.84 7.61
N THR A 199 19.24 -1.57 7.19
CA THR A 199 18.78 -1.56 5.80
C THR A 199 17.69 -0.51 5.69
N GLU A 200 18.01 0.65 5.13
CA GLU A 200 17.11 1.81 5.12
C GLU A 200 15.88 1.57 4.26
N SER A 201 16.07 0.96 3.09
CA SER A 201 14.98 0.70 2.15
C SER A 201 14.23 -0.58 2.52
N ALA A 202 12.92 -0.46 2.75
CA ALA A 202 12.04 -1.61 2.98
C ALA A 202 12.03 -2.60 1.80
N THR A 203 12.24 -2.08 0.59
CA THR A 203 12.36 -2.86 -0.64
C THR A 203 13.59 -3.78 -0.62
N ILE A 204 14.78 -3.22 -0.36
CA ILE A 204 16.01 -4.02 -0.26
C ILE A 204 15.88 -5.05 0.86
N PHE A 205 15.30 -4.65 2.00
CA PHE A 205 15.05 -5.56 3.11
C PHE A 205 14.15 -6.75 2.71
N LEU A 206 13.06 -6.52 1.96
CA LEU A 206 12.21 -7.62 1.46
C LEU A 206 12.92 -8.50 0.44
N GLN A 207 13.72 -7.94 -0.47
CA GLN A 207 14.51 -8.72 -1.42
C GLN A 207 15.48 -9.65 -0.69
N GLN A 208 16.17 -9.14 0.33
CA GLN A 208 17.09 -9.89 1.18
C GLN A 208 16.37 -10.98 1.97
N LEU A 209 15.24 -10.63 2.61
CA LEU A 209 14.39 -11.58 3.32
C LEU A 209 13.93 -12.71 2.38
N GLY A 210 13.45 -12.35 1.18
CA GLY A 210 12.95 -13.29 0.17
C GLY A 210 13.95 -14.36 -0.26
N ARG A 211 15.27 -14.12 -0.13
CA ARG A 211 16.31 -15.14 -0.38
C ARG A 211 16.19 -16.30 0.60
N GLY A 212 15.88 -16.00 1.85
CA GLY A 212 15.63 -16.99 2.89
C GLY A 212 14.24 -17.65 2.79
N LEU A 213 13.30 -17.12 2.02
CA LEU A 213 11.92 -17.65 2.00
C LEU A 213 11.65 -18.66 0.88
N ARG A 214 12.64 -18.93 0.00
CA ARG A 214 12.50 -19.98 -1.01
C ARG A 214 12.38 -21.36 -0.35
N ARG A 215 11.53 -22.22 -0.90
CA ARG A 215 11.38 -23.60 -0.42
C ARG A 215 12.57 -24.45 -0.87
N ALA A 216 13.02 -25.34 0.00
CA ALA A 216 14.02 -26.35 -0.32
C ALA A 216 13.71 -27.66 0.43
N PRO A 217 14.12 -28.83 -0.09
CA PRO A 217 14.00 -30.09 0.62
C PRO A 217 14.69 -30.02 1.99
N GLY A 218 14.00 -30.48 3.04
CA GLY A 218 14.53 -30.49 4.41
C GLY A 218 14.52 -29.14 5.14
N LYS A 219 14.11 -28.06 4.46
CA LYS A 219 13.98 -26.72 5.07
C LYS A 219 12.55 -26.51 5.56
N GLU A 220 12.38 -26.51 6.88
CA GLU A 220 11.08 -26.33 7.53
C GLU A 220 10.71 -24.85 7.69
N CYS A 221 11.69 -24.01 8.05
CA CYS A 221 11.53 -22.57 8.18
C CYS A 221 12.85 -21.84 7.90
N CYS A 222 12.77 -20.53 7.70
CA CYS A 222 13.92 -19.63 7.65
C CYS A 222 14.11 -18.92 8.98
N THR A 223 15.28 -19.01 9.59
CA THR A 223 15.64 -18.23 10.78
C THR A 223 16.21 -16.87 10.37
N VAL A 224 15.68 -15.80 10.93
CA VAL A 224 16.11 -14.43 10.63
C VAL A 224 16.55 -13.75 11.93
N LEU A 225 17.78 -13.25 11.96
CA LEU A 225 18.31 -12.44 13.05
C LEU A 225 18.52 -11.01 12.56
N ASP A 226 17.74 -10.07 13.07
CA ASP A 226 17.88 -8.63 12.81
C ASP A 226 18.47 -7.95 14.03
N PHE A 227 19.71 -7.46 13.91
CA PHE A 227 20.40 -6.80 15.01
C PHE A 227 20.04 -5.32 15.03
N ILE A 228 19.27 -4.93 16.04
CA ILE A 228 18.62 -3.64 16.16
C ILE A 228 19.35 -2.80 17.22
N GLY A 229 19.82 -1.63 16.79
CA GLY A 229 20.40 -0.61 17.65
C GLY A 229 19.64 0.71 17.51
N HIS A 230 19.94 1.67 18.37
CA HIS A 230 19.37 3.01 18.26
C HIS A 230 19.70 3.60 16.89
N ALA A 231 18.66 3.92 16.11
CA ALA A 231 18.83 4.47 14.77
C ALA A 231 18.67 5.99 14.76
N ASN A 232 19.08 6.61 13.65
CA ASN A 232 18.80 8.00 13.35
C ASN A 232 17.28 8.20 13.31
N ARG A 233 16.79 9.38 13.72
CA ARG A 233 15.35 9.70 13.70
C ARG A 233 14.70 9.54 12.32
N ARG A 234 15.49 9.65 11.25
CA ARG A 234 15.04 9.46 9.85
C ARG A 234 14.93 8.01 9.41
N PHE A 235 15.52 7.06 10.15
CA PHE A 235 15.41 5.64 9.84
C PHE A 235 13.99 5.13 10.13
N ARG A 236 13.46 4.28 9.24
CA ARG A 236 12.03 3.93 9.17
C ARG A 236 11.78 2.46 9.51
N PHE A 237 11.80 2.11 10.80
CA PHE A 237 11.42 0.74 11.21
C PHE A 237 10.00 0.38 10.79
N ASP A 238 9.06 1.35 10.83
CA ASP A 238 7.68 1.11 10.43
C ASP A 238 7.54 0.67 8.97
N ALA A 239 8.36 1.20 8.07
CA ALA A 239 8.31 0.81 6.66
C ALA A 239 8.70 -0.67 6.46
N ARG A 240 9.75 -1.15 7.16
CA ARG A 240 10.18 -2.56 7.11
C ARG A 240 9.09 -3.52 7.59
N TYR A 241 8.51 -3.25 8.76
CA TYR A 241 7.46 -4.12 9.28
C TYR A 241 6.17 -4.07 8.43
N ARG A 242 5.77 -2.90 7.90
CA ARG A 242 4.66 -2.81 6.94
C ARG A 242 4.91 -3.60 5.67
N ALA A 243 6.15 -3.68 5.22
CA ALA A 243 6.50 -4.46 4.05
C ALA A 243 6.29 -5.98 4.29
N ILE A 244 6.48 -6.46 5.53
CA ILE A 244 6.19 -7.85 5.91
C ILE A 244 4.69 -8.05 6.14
N ILE A 245 4.09 -7.23 7.01
CA ILE A 245 2.77 -7.51 7.60
C ILE A 245 1.62 -6.67 7.03
N GLY A 246 1.94 -5.69 6.17
CA GLY A 246 1.00 -4.70 5.70
C GLY A 246 0.57 -3.70 6.79
N GLY A 247 -0.59 -3.08 6.56
CA GLY A 247 -1.19 -2.15 7.50
C GLY A 247 -0.57 -0.74 7.51
N THR A 248 -1.14 0.09 8.39
CA THR A 248 -0.76 1.48 8.62
C THR A 248 0.31 1.59 9.71
N ARG A 249 1.04 2.70 9.75
CA ARG A 249 2.02 2.97 10.81
C ARG A 249 1.47 2.85 12.24
N ARG A 250 0.22 3.27 12.48
CA ARG A 250 -0.45 3.10 13.79
C ARG A 250 -0.75 1.64 14.12
N GLN A 251 -1.07 0.83 13.11
CA GLN A 251 -1.25 -0.60 13.32
C GLN A 251 0.09 -1.23 13.67
N ILE A 252 1.19 -0.87 13.00
CA ILE A 252 2.53 -1.34 13.37
C ILE A 252 2.88 -0.98 14.81
N GLU A 253 2.63 0.25 15.26
CA GLU A 253 2.90 0.64 16.65
C GLU A 253 2.23 -0.33 17.63
N ARG A 254 0.93 -0.60 17.45
CA ARG A 254 0.18 -1.54 18.29
C ARG A 254 0.68 -2.97 18.13
N THR A 255 0.92 -3.42 16.91
CA THR A 255 1.41 -4.77 16.64
C THR A 255 2.77 -5.02 17.29
N VAL A 256 3.68 -4.05 17.27
CA VAL A 256 4.96 -4.16 17.95
C VAL A 256 4.78 -4.16 19.47
N GLU A 257 3.88 -3.32 20.01
CA GLU A 257 3.58 -3.27 21.45
C GLU A 257 2.96 -4.58 21.96
N ASP A 258 2.05 -5.16 21.18
CA ASP A 258 1.34 -6.40 21.50
C ASP A 258 2.12 -7.68 21.13
N GLY A 259 3.33 -7.56 20.58
CA GLY A 259 4.20 -8.71 20.27
C GLY A 259 3.75 -9.54 19.05
N PHE A 260 3.28 -8.89 17.99
CA PHE A 260 2.87 -9.50 16.71
C PHE A 260 1.78 -10.58 16.85
N PRO A 261 0.57 -10.25 17.35
CA PRO A 261 -0.47 -11.23 17.69
C PRO A 261 -1.11 -11.93 16.49
N SER A 262 -0.95 -11.41 15.27
CA SER A 262 -1.50 -11.99 14.05
C SER A 262 -0.37 -12.09 13.04
N LEU A 263 -0.05 -13.32 12.60
CA LEU A 263 0.95 -13.67 11.61
C LEU A 263 0.43 -14.86 10.76
N PRO A 264 0.93 -15.06 9.53
CA PRO A 264 0.64 -16.24 8.74
C PRO A 264 0.98 -17.53 9.49
N SER A 265 0.30 -18.62 9.15
CA SER A 265 0.56 -19.91 9.77
C SER A 265 2.02 -20.33 9.62
N GLY A 266 2.66 -20.71 10.74
CA GLY A 266 4.06 -21.13 10.77
C GLY A 266 5.08 -19.99 10.86
N CYS A 267 4.66 -18.73 10.72
CA CYS A 267 5.54 -17.58 10.90
C CYS A 267 5.58 -17.11 12.36
N PHE A 268 6.73 -16.55 12.75
CA PHE A 268 6.95 -16.04 14.09
C PHE A 268 7.78 -14.76 14.03
N ILE A 269 7.40 -13.74 14.79
CA ILE A 269 8.20 -12.52 14.97
C ILE A 269 8.32 -12.24 16.46
N HIS A 270 9.55 -12.12 16.94
CA HIS A 270 9.87 -11.79 18.32
C HIS A 270 10.96 -10.74 18.37
N LEU A 271 10.68 -9.62 19.04
CA LEU A 271 11.69 -8.63 19.38
C LEU A 271 12.02 -8.83 20.86
N ASP A 272 13.31 -8.90 21.18
CA ASP A 272 13.71 -8.81 22.57
C ASP A 272 13.32 -7.45 23.18
N ARG A 273 13.39 -7.34 24.50
CA ARG A 273 12.93 -6.14 25.21
C ARG A 273 13.66 -4.87 24.74
N GLU A 274 14.95 -4.96 24.49
CA GLU A 274 15.77 -3.80 24.08
C GLU A 274 15.39 -3.37 22.65
N ALA A 275 15.34 -4.31 21.72
CA ALA A 275 14.91 -4.10 20.34
C ALA A 275 13.48 -3.55 20.27
N GLN A 276 12.54 -4.10 21.05
CA GLN A 276 11.16 -3.64 21.08
C GLN A 276 11.06 -2.18 21.54
N ILE A 277 11.81 -1.79 22.57
CA ILE A 277 11.86 -0.39 23.04
C ILE A 277 12.41 0.52 21.95
N VAL A 278 13.55 0.17 21.35
CA VAL A 278 14.17 0.97 20.27
C VAL A 278 13.23 1.16 19.08
N VAL A 279 12.58 0.09 18.64
CA VAL A 279 11.60 0.13 17.54
C VAL A 279 10.41 0.99 17.92
N LEU A 280 9.80 0.78 19.09
CA LEU A 280 8.64 1.56 19.54
C LEU A 280 8.97 3.04 19.68
N GLU A 281 10.12 3.38 20.23
CA GLU A 281 10.58 4.77 20.32
C GLU A 281 10.72 5.40 18.94
N ASN A 282 11.31 4.71 17.97
CA ASN A 282 11.43 5.21 16.61
C ASN A 282 10.06 5.36 15.92
N VAL A 283 9.19 4.35 16.00
CA VAL A 283 7.85 4.38 15.40
C VAL A 283 7.00 5.48 16.02
N ARG A 284 7.01 5.61 17.36
CA ARG A 284 6.32 6.68 18.09
C ARG A 284 6.92 8.04 17.77
N ALA A 285 8.25 8.16 17.71
CA ALA A 285 8.93 9.38 17.33
C ALA A 285 8.55 9.79 15.91
N ALA A 286 8.43 8.86 14.96
CA ALA A 286 7.98 9.15 13.60
C ALA A 286 6.51 9.56 13.55
N LEU A 287 5.65 8.98 14.39
CA LEU A 287 4.24 9.41 14.56
C LEU A 287 4.13 10.78 15.24
N ARG A 288 5.01 11.09 16.19
CA ARG A 288 5.06 12.35 16.96
C ARG A 288 5.81 13.47 16.26
N ALA A 289 6.78 13.15 15.40
CA ALA A 289 7.58 14.08 14.60
C ALA A 289 6.69 15.05 13.82
N GLY A 290 5.46 14.61 13.54
CA GLY A 290 4.33 15.50 13.35
C GLY A 290 4.53 16.42 12.16
N ARG A 291 3.82 17.53 12.22
CA ARG A 291 3.76 18.53 11.14
C ARG A 291 5.04 19.34 10.98
N SER A 292 5.82 19.49 12.05
CA SER A 292 7.09 20.22 12.01
C SER A 292 8.15 19.46 11.21
N ALA A 293 8.23 18.14 11.37
CA ALA A 293 9.19 17.34 10.60
C ALA A 293 8.91 17.39 9.09
N LEU A 294 7.63 17.37 8.68
CA LEU A 294 7.26 17.57 7.27
C LEU A 294 7.81 18.91 6.73
N ILE A 295 7.67 19.99 7.51
CA ILE A 295 8.19 21.30 7.14
C ILE A 295 9.72 21.28 7.03
N ASP A 296 10.40 20.68 8.01
CA ASP A 296 11.86 20.61 8.05
C ASP A 296 12.43 19.78 6.89
N ASP A 297 11.78 18.66 6.55
CA ASP A 297 12.19 17.79 5.45
C ASP A 297 11.98 18.47 4.10
N VAL A 298 10.86 19.20 3.92
CA VAL A 298 10.62 20.03 2.73
C VAL A 298 11.68 21.12 2.59
N LYS A 299 12.01 21.84 3.66
CA LYS A 299 13.07 22.87 3.64
C LYS A 299 14.44 22.28 3.30
N ALA A 300 14.76 21.12 3.86
CA ALA A 300 16.01 20.43 3.60
C ALA A 300 16.13 19.95 2.14
N LEU A 301 15.01 19.61 1.50
CA LEU A 301 14.97 19.28 0.07
C LEU A 301 15.11 20.52 -0.80
N ALA A 302 14.35 21.58 -0.53
CA ALA A 302 14.41 22.82 -1.29
C ALA A 302 15.82 23.46 -1.28
N ALA A 303 16.51 23.40 -0.14
CA ALA A 303 17.88 23.90 -0.01
C ALA A 303 18.92 23.19 -0.90
N ARG A 304 18.58 22.04 -1.50
CA ARG A 304 19.48 21.29 -2.38
C ARG A 304 19.36 21.68 -3.85
N ASP A 305 18.14 21.94 -4.30
CA ASP A 305 17.80 22.04 -5.71
C ASP A 305 17.45 23.49 -6.12
N ASP A 306 17.55 24.45 -5.19
CA ASP A 306 17.23 25.90 -5.34
C ASP A 306 15.80 26.20 -5.85
N GLU A 307 14.93 25.18 -5.79
CA GLU A 307 13.52 25.24 -6.16
C GLU A 307 12.65 24.48 -5.14
N PRO A 308 11.37 24.84 -4.97
CA PRO A 308 10.44 24.04 -4.18
C PRO A 308 10.30 22.63 -4.76
N PRO A 309 10.43 21.56 -3.94
CA PRO A 309 10.27 20.19 -4.45
C PRO A 309 8.84 19.95 -4.97
N THR A 310 8.68 19.03 -5.90
CA THR A 310 7.35 18.49 -6.25
C THR A 310 6.87 17.53 -5.16
N LEU A 311 5.56 17.29 -5.09
CA LEU A 311 4.96 16.30 -4.18
C LEU A 311 5.60 14.93 -4.38
N ARG A 312 5.81 14.51 -5.63
CA ARG A 312 6.45 13.23 -5.94
C ARG A 312 7.89 13.17 -5.41
N ALA A 313 8.70 14.19 -5.71
CA ALA A 313 10.08 14.24 -5.23
C ALA A 313 10.15 14.17 -3.69
N PHE A 314 9.22 14.85 -3.01
CA PHE A 314 9.11 14.81 -1.56
C PHE A 314 8.76 13.42 -1.02
N LEU A 315 7.72 12.76 -1.55
CA LEU A 315 7.32 11.42 -1.09
C LEU A 315 8.44 10.40 -1.31
N ASN A 316 9.13 10.47 -2.45
CA ASN A 316 10.24 9.56 -2.77
C ASN A 316 11.42 9.77 -1.82
N ALA A 317 11.79 11.02 -1.53
CA ALA A 317 12.93 11.31 -0.68
C ALA A 317 12.69 11.00 0.80
N THR A 318 11.43 10.99 1.24
CA THR A 318 11.04 10.78 2.64
C THR A 318 10.45 9.40 2.92
N GLU A 319 10.16 8.62 1.88
CA GLU A 319 9.41 7.36 1.94
C GLU A 319 8.10 7.51 2.73
N LEU A 320 7.45 8.67 2.57
CA LEU A 320 6.13 8.94 3.14
C LEU A 320 5.03 8.55 2.16
N ASP A 321 3.92 8.11 2.72
CA ASP A 321 2.70 7.86 1.95
C ASP A 321 1.87 9.14 1.82
N LEU A 322 1.05 9.25 0.76
CA LEU A 322 0.09 10.34 0.60
C LEU A 322 -0.78 10.51 1.85
N GLU A 323 -1.20 9.39 2.44
CA GLU A 323 -2.06 9.34 3.60
C GLU A 323 -1.42 9.99 4.85
N ASP A 324 -0.09 10.05 4.91
CA ASP A 324 0.67 10.67 6.01
C ASP A 324 0.74 12.20 5.87
N LEU A 325 0.70 12.71 4.63
CA LEU A 325 0.66 14.14 4.30
C LEU A 325 -0.78 14.69 4.33
N TYR A 326 -1.68 14.00 3.64
CA TYR A 326 -3.04 14.45 3.37
C TYR A 326 -3.97 14.10 4.52
N THR A 327 -4.42 15.13 5.23
CA THR A 327 -5.39 15.00 6.32
C THR A 327 -6.49 16.03 6.15
N LYS A 328 -7.49 16.02 7.04
CA LYS A 328 -8.57 17.03 7.04
C LYS A 328 -8.06 18.47 7.18
N THR A 329 -6.82 18.68 7.61
CA THR A 329 -6.27 20.02 7.85
C THR A 329 -4.94 20.27 7.15
N TRP A 330 -4.42 19.29 6.40
CA TRP A 330 -3.13 19.37 5.73
C TRP A 330 -3.20 18.78 4.33
N CYS A 331 -2.57 19.51 3.42
CA CYS A 331 -2.33 19.18 2.02
C CYS A 331 -0.93 19.68 1.64
N TRP A 332 -0.44 19.34 0.45
CA TRP A 332 0.90 19.70 0.01
C TRP A 332 1.13 21.21 -0.03
N THR A 333 0.21 21.98 -0.60
CA THR A 333 0.28 23.45 -0.64
C THR A 333 0.37 24.04 0.76
N SER A 334 -0.38 23.50 1.73
CA SER A 334 -0.32 23.98 3.11
C SER A 334 1.04 23.71 3.79
N VAL A 335 1.75 22.64 3.38
CA VAL A 335 3.09 22.31 3.87
C VAL A 335 4.10 23.30 3.28
N LEU A 336 4.05 23.53 1.96
CA LEU A 336 4.92 24.48 1.27
C LEU A 336 4.76 25.91 1.83
N ARG A 337 3.53 26.35 2.10
CA ARG A 337 3.27 27.65 2.73
C ARG A 337 3.89 27.76 4.12
N LYS A 338 3.75 26.73 4.94
CA LYS A 338 4.37 26.69 6.29
C LYS A 338 5.89 26.57 6.25
N ALA A 339 6.43 26.00 5.18
CA ALA A 339 7.86 25.98 4.92
C ALA A 339 8.39 27.33 4.41
N GLY A 340 7.53 28.26 4.01
CA GLY A 340 7.91 29.53 3.41
C GLY A 340 8.33 29.42 1.94
N LEU A 341 8.04 28.28 1.29
CA LEU A 341 8.37 28.01 -0.11
C LEU A 341 7.22 28.33 -1.07
N GLU A 342 6.03 28.57 -0.54
CA GLU A 342 4.86 29.02 -1.29
C GLU A 342 4.34 30.31 -0.63
N THR A 343 4.40 31.42 -1.37
CA THR A 343 4.14 32.78 -0.86
C THR A 343 2.78 33.34 -1.29
N SER A 344 1.98 32.57 -2.04
CA SER A 344 0.61 32.97 -2.39
C SER A 344 -0.21 33.34 -1.16
N ALA A 345 -0.87 34.49 -1.22
CA ALA A 345 -1.76 34.95 -0.16
C ALA A 345 -2.90 33.93 0.06
N PRO A 346 -3.18 33.49 1.30
CA PRO A 346 -4.27 32.56 1.58
C PRO A 346 -5.61 33.17 1.16
N ASP A 347 -6.40 32.43 0.38
CA ASP A 347 -7.77 32.83 0.03
C ASP A 347 -8.78 32.02 0.85
N PRO A 348 -9.85 32.63 1.40
CA PRO A 348 -10.88 31.89 2.14
C PRO A 348 -11.53 30.73 1.34
N GLY A 349 -11.60 30.85 0.02
CA GLY A 349 -12.11 29.83 -0.91
C GLY A 349 -11.21 28.61 -1.03
N ASP A 350 -9.90 28.73 -0.77
CA ASP A 350 -8.94 27.62 -0.81
C ASP A 350 -9.25 26.55 0.23
N ALA A 351 -9.75 26.96 1.39
CA ALA A 351 -9.94 26.09 2.54
C ALA A 351 -10.91 24.94 2.26
N ALA A 352 -11.86 25.09 1.34
CA ALA A 352 -12.75 24.00 0.94
C ALA A 352 -11.98 22.89 0.22
N VAL A 353 -11.17 23.28 -0.77
CA VAL A 353 -10.37 22.38 -1.62
C VAL A 353 -9.28 21.71 -0.79
N GLU A 354 -8.50 22.47 -0.01
CA GLU A 354 -7.43 21.93 0.82
C GLU A 354 -7.91 20.84 1.80
N ARG A 355 -9.07 21.06 2.42
CA ARG A 355 -9.69 20.07 3.33
C ARG A 355 -10.26 18.86 2.59
N ALA A 356 -10.48 18.98 1.29
CA ALA A 356 -11.10 17.97 0.46
C ALA A 356 -10.10 17.06 -0.27
N LEU A 357 -8.86 17.51 -0.51
CA LEU A 357 -7.85 16.72 -1.24
C LEU A 357 -7.61 15.33 -0.61
N SER A 358 -7.64 15.21 0.72
CA SER A 358 -7.57 13.90 1.41
C SER A 358 -8.69 12.92 1.02
N ARG A 359 -9.83 13.41 0.52
CA ARG A 359 -10.95 12.60 0.03
C ARG A 359 -10.73 12.08 -1.38
N MET A 360 -9.71 12.54 -2.10
CA MET A 360 -9.40 12.03 -3.44
C MET A 360 -8.49 10.80 -3.39
N LEU A 361 -7.89 10.51 -2.23
CA LEU A 361 -6.90 9.43 -2.11
C LEU A 361 -7.44 8.05 -2.44
N HIS A 362 -8.75 7.84 -2.35
CA HIS A 362 -9.36 6.55 -2.73
C HIS A 362 -9.56 6.39 -4.23
N VAL A 363 -9.53 7.47 -5.02
CA VAL A 363 -9.86 7.40 -6.44
C VAL A 363 -8.76 6.62 -7.17
N ASP A 364 -9.15 5.45 -7.67
CA ASP A 364 -8.24 4.46 -8.27
C ASP A 364 -8.74 3.96 -9.64
N ASP A 365 -9.62 4.71 -10.30
CA ASP A 365 -10.26 4.35 -11.58
C ASP A 365 -10.09 5.44 -12.65
N ASP A 366 -10.68 5.21 -13.82
CA ASP A 366 -10.57 6.04 -15.04
C ASP A 366 -11.06 7.49 -14.89
N ARG A 367 -11.63 7.86 -13.74
CA ARG A 367 -11.93 9.25 -13.41
C ARG A 367 -10.66 10.09 -13.36
N LEU A 368 -9.51 9.53 -12.99
CA LEU A 368 -8.25 10.27 -12.88
C LEU A 368 -7.82 10.90 -14.20
N GLU A 369 -7.88 10.16 -15.31
CA GLU A 369 -7.54 10.67 -16.66
C GLU A 369 -8.55 11.73 -17.11
N ARG A 370 -9.83 11.55 -16.78
CA ARG A 370 -10.88 12.52 -17.09
C ARG A 370 -10.67 13.82 -16.32
N PHE A 371 -10.31 13.72 -15.03
CA PHE A 371 -10.01 14.88 -14.20
C PHE A 371 -8.74 15.57 -14.65
N GLU A 372 -7.68 14.83 -14.96
CA GLU A 372 -6.43 15.37 -15.51
C GLU A 372 -6.71 16.12 -16.82
N GLN A 373 -7.39 15.51 -17.78
CA GLN A 373 -7.75 16.15 -19.05
C GLN A 373 -8.58 17.43 -18.84
N PHE A 374 -9.50 17.41 -17.88
CA PHE A 374 -10.31 18.58 -17.53
C PHE A 374 -9.46 19.70 -16.92
N LEU A 375 -8.56 19.35 -15.99
CA LEU A 375 -7.70 20.28 -15.25
C LEU A 375 -6.54 20.81 -16.10
N SER A 376 -6.06 20.08 -17.10
CA SER A 376 -4.98 20.51 -17.99
C SER A 376 -5.39 21.58 -19.01
N ARG A 377 -6.65 21.99 -19.05
CA ARG A 377 -7.12 23.07 -19.94
C ARG A 377 -6.48 24.40 -19.56
N SER A 378 -6.11 25.21 -20.55
CA SER A 378 -5.45 26.51 -20.31
C SER A 378 -6.34 27.56 -19.64
N ARG A 379 -7.67 27.37 -19.64
CA ARG A 379 -8.65 28.28 -19.02
C ARG A 379 -9.75 27.49 -18.32
N ALA A 380 -10.33 28.09 -17.29
CA ALA A 380 -11.45 27.53 -16.57
C ALA A 380 -12.63 27.26 -17.52
N PRO A 381 -13.14 26.02 -17.61
CA PRO A 381 -14.33 25.73 -18.38
C PRO A 381 -15.59 26.27 -17.70
N ALA A 382 -16.66 26.43 -18.48
CA ALA A 382 -17.98 26.71 -17.92
C ALA A 382 -18.45 25.54 -17.04
N GLY A 383 -19.21 25.86 -15.98
CA GLY A 383 -19.84 24.85 -15.15
C GLY A 383 -20.97 24.16 -15.91
N ASP A 384 -20.91 22.84 -16.01
CA ASP A 384 -21.94 22.00 -16.62
C ASP A 384 -22.40 20.94 -15.62
N ALA A 385 -23.57 21.17 -15.02
CA ALA A 385 -24.17 20.22 -14.09
C ALA A 385 -24.67 18.94 -14.77
N SER A 386 -24.78 18.89 -16.10
CA SER A 386 -25.14 17.68 -16.84
C SER A 386 -23.95 16.73 -17.02
N ASP A 387 -22.72 17.27 -17.00
CA ASP A 387 -21.48 16.50 -17.05
C ASP A 387 -21.24 15.75 -15.71
N PRO A 388 -21.31 14.40 -15.71
CA PRO A 388 -21.08 13.62 -14.49
C PRO A 388 -19.70 13.83 -13.87
N TYR A 389 -18.66 14.04 -14.68
CA TYR A 389 -17.30 14.16 -14.18
C TYR A 389 -17.08 15.52 -13.50
N GLN A 390 -17.75 16.58 -13.97
CA GLN A 390 -17.76 17.86 -13.24
C GLN A 390 -18.46 17.75 -11.89
N ARG A 391 -19.62 17.07 -11.81
CA ARG A 391 -20.32 16.84 -10.53
C ARG A 391 -19.44 16.06 -9.55
N LEU A 392 -18.77 15.01 -10.01
CA LEU A 392 -17.87 14.19 -9.19
C LEU A 392 -16.67 14.99 -8.70
N LEU A 393 -15.96 15.69 -9.60
CA LEU A 393 -14.80 16.50 -9.23
C LEU A 393 -15.19 17.60 -8.24
N PHE A 394 -16.35 18.23 -8.40
CA PHE A 394 -16.86 19.27 -7.51
C PHE A 394 -17.07 18.79 -6.07
N ILE A 395 -17.59 17.57 -5.90
CA ILE A 395 -17.71 16.96 -4.57
C ILE A 395 -16.34 16.63 -3.99
N LEU A 396 -15.46 16.07 -4.81
CA LEU A 396 -14.10 15.69 -4.42
C LEU A 396 -13.24 16.90 -4.04
N THR A 397 -13.52 18.08 -4.58
CA THR A 397 -12.90 19.35 -4.19
C THR A 397 -13.63 20.08 -3.06
N GLY A 398 -14.60 19.44 -2.41
CA GLY A 398 -15.13 19.86 -1.10
C GLY A 398 -16.49 20.54 -1.12
N HIS A 399 -17.14 20.64 -2.28
CA HIS A 399 -18.39 21.36 -2.48
C HIS A 399 -19.64 20.48 -2.33
N MET A 400 -19.59 19.46 -1.47
CA MET A 400 -20.65 18.46 -1.26
C MET A 400 -21.96 19.03 -0.68
N ARG A 401 -21.96 20.29 -0.22
CA ARG A 401 -23.15 20.99 0.30
C ARG A 401 -23.58 22.15 -0.58
N ASP A 402 -22.80 22.45 -1.62
CA ASP A 402 -23.07 23.56 -2.51
C ASP A 402 -24.00 23.13 -3.65
N PRO A 403 -24.83 24.07 -4.14
CA PRO A 403 -25.60 23.87 -5.37
C PRO A 403 -24.69 23.76 -6.60
N TYR A 404 -25.15 23.06 -7.64
CA TYR A 404 -24.37 22.86 -8.87
C TYR A 404 -24.24 24.11 -9.76
N ASP A 405 -25.03 25.16 -9.53
CA ASP A 405 -24.86 26.45 -10.21
C ASP A 405 -23.51 27.12 -9.89
N LYS A 406 -22.91 26.81 -8.74
CA LYS A 406 -21.57 27.27 -8.34
C LYS A 406 -20.42 26.57 -9.06
N LEU A 407 -20.68 25.55 -9.89
CA LEU A 407 -19.62 24.83 -10.62
C LEU A 407 -18.68 25.79 -11.37
N GLY A 408 -19.25 26.75 -12.11
CA GLY A 408 -18.47 27.70 -12.90
C GLY A 408 -17.63 28.66 -12.03
N ASP A 409 -18.16 29.09 -10.89
CA ASP A 409 -17.42 29.91 -9.92
C ASP A 409 -16.25 29.12 -9.31
N THR A 410 -16.49 27.86 -8.94
CA THR A 410 -15.46 26.97 -8.39
C THR A 410 -14.34 26.70 -9.39
N TRP A 411 -14.65 26.48 -10.68
CA TRP A 411 -13.62 26.30 -11.71
C TRP A 411 -12.83 27.58 -11.96
N ARG A 412 -13.48 28.74 -12.02
CA ARG A 412 -12.78 30.03 -12.12
C ARG A 412 -11.87 30.27 -10.92
N HIS A 413 -12.33 29.95 -9.71
CA HIS A 413 -11.52 30.02 -8.50
C HIS A 413 -10.29 29.12 -8.64
N LEU A 414 -10.47 27.82 -8.89
CA LEU A 414 -9.36 26.87 -8.97
C LEU A 414 -8.29 27.27 -10.00
N TRP A 415 -8.67 27.75 -11.19
CA TRP A 415 -7.73 28.22 -12.22
C TRP A 415 -7.03 29.53 -11.87
N SER A 416 -7.60 30.36 -11.01
CA SER A 416 -6.93 31.55 -10.48
C SER A 416 -5.89 31.23 -9.41
N ARG A 417 -5.90 29.99 -8.88
CA ARG A 417 -5.06 29.53 -7.76
C ARG A 417 -4.02 28.53 -8.24
N ALA A 418 -2.94 29.04 -8.85
CA ALA A 418 -1.87 28.21 -9.42
C ALA A 418 -1.32 27.12 -8.48
N PRO A 419 -1.10 27.35 -7.17
CA PRO A 419 -0.54 26.32 -6.28
C PRO A 419 -1.47 25.12 -6.07
N LEU A 420 -2.76 25.37 -5.80
CA LEU A 420 -3.74 24.29 -5.59
C LEU A 420 -4.04 23.54 -6.87
N HIS A 421 -4.10 24.25 -8.00
CA HIS A 421 -4.29 23.63 -9.31
C HIS A 421 -3.12 22.70 -9.68
N ARG A 422 -1.88 23.16 -9.43
CA ARG A 422 -0.68 22.34 -9.60
C ARG A 422 -0.69 21.12 -8.67
N GLU A 423 -0.96 21.32 -7.38
CA GLU A 423 -1.05 20.21 -6.42
C GLU A 423 -2.06 19.15 -6.84
N LEU A 424 -3.22 19.57 -7.35
CA LEU A 424 -4.27 18.65 -7.78
C LEU A 424 -3.81 17.79 -8.97
N LEU A 425 -3.10 18.38 -9.93
CA LEU A 425 -2.49 17.64 -11.05
C LEU A 425 -1.40 16.68 -10.58
N GLU A 426 -0.52 17.12 -9.67
CA GLU A 426 0.52 16.26 -9.08
C GLU A 426 -0.08 15.08 -8.31
N LEU A 427 -1.12 15.34 -7.50
CA LEU A 427 -1.84 14.31 -6.76
C LEU A 427 -2.51 13.29 -7.70
N ILE A 428 -3.22 13.76 -8.73
CA ILE A 428 -3.86 12.88 -9.72
C ILE A 428 -2.82 12.01 -10.44
N ALA A 429 -1.68 12.58 -10.82
CA ALA A 429 -0.60 11.82 -11.46
C ALA A 429 -0.07 10.71 -10.54
N ILE A 430 0.11 10.98 -9.25
CA ILE A 430 0.56 9.97 -8.27
C ILE A 430 -0.52 8.90 -8.04
N LEU A 431 -1.79 9.30 -7.92
CA LEU A 431 -2.90 8.36 -7.75
C LEU A 431 -3.07 7.45 -8.97
N ARG A 432 -2.82 7.98 -10.18
CA ARG A 432 -2.85 7.19 -11.42
C ARG A 432 -1.76 6.13 -11.42
N ASP A 433 -0.56 6.47 -10.97
CA ASP A 433 0.53 5.50 -10.83
C ASP A 433 0.28 4.47 -9.73
N ARG A 434 -0.48 4.85 -8.68
CA ARG A 434 -0.94 3.95 -7.62
C ARG A 434 -2.10 3.05 -8.05
N ARG A 435 -2.69 3.24 -9.25
CA ARG A 435 -3.81 2.43 -9.73
C ARG A 435 -3.37 0.97 -9.86
N ARG A 436 -4.08 0.08 -9.17
CA ARG A 436 -3.82 -1.38 -9.22
C ARG A 436 -4.96 -2.18 -9.83
N ARG A 437 -6.09 -1.52 -10.16
CA ARG A 437 -7.33 -2.19 -10.56
C ARG A 437 -7.67 -1.87 -12.01
N VAL A 438 -8.31 -2.83 -12.66
CA VAL A 438 -8.96 -2.64 -13.96
C VAL A 438 -10.45 -2.43 -13.71
N PRO A 439 -10.89 -1.18 -13.57
CA PRO A 439 -12.32 -0.88 -13.47
C PRO A 439 -13.05 -1.34 -14.74
N SER A 440 -14.18 -2.02 -14.59
CA SER A 440 -15.06 -2.35 -15.71
C SER A 440 -16.31 -1.47 -15.67
N PRO A 441 -16.86 -1.03 -16.82
CA PRO A 441 -18.11 -0.27 -16.84
C PRO A 441 -19.29 -1.12 -16.32
N LEU A 442 -20.36 -0.46 -15.90
CA LEU A 442 -21.62 -1.14 -15.58
C LEU A 442 -22.28 -1.63 -16.87
N ASP A 443 -22.26 -2.95 -17.09
CA ASP A 443 -22.79 -3.59 -18.29
C ASP A 443 -24.31 -3.84 -18.18
N ALA A 444 -25.07 -2.75 -18.16
CA ALA A 444 -26.53 -2.74 -18.30
C ALA A 444 -27.02 -1.35 -18.72
N PRO A 445 -27.73 -1.18 -19.85
CA PRO A 445 -28.46 0.05 -20.12
C PRO A 445 -29.61 0.24 -19.11
N PRO A 446 -29.86 1.45 -18.57
CA PRO A 446 -29.20 2.73 -18.85
C PRO A 446 -27.95 3.03 -18.00
N LEU A 447 -27.53 2.11 -17.12
CA LEU A 447 -26.40 2.27 -16.20
C LEU A 447 -25.03 2.40 -16.90
N ALA A 448 -24.90 1.97 -18.16
CA ALA A 448 -23.68 2.12 -18.94
C ALA A 448 -23.16 3.57 -19.03
N ASN A 449 -24.05 4.57 -18.92
CA ASN A 449 -23.70 5.99 -18.95
C ASN A 449 -23.39 6.60 -17.58
N VAL A 450 -23.57 5.84 -16.50
CA VAL A 450 -23.26 6.29 -15.14
C VAL A 450 -21.73 6.23 -14.96
N PRO A 451 -21.08 7.27 -14.42
CA PRO A 451 -19.62 7.37 -14.29
C PRO A 451 -19.08 6.51 -13.12
N LEU A 452 -19.61 5.31 -12.95
CA LEU A 452 -19.19 4.33 -11.95
C LEU A 452 -18.58 3.13 -12.66
N ARG A 453 -17.66 2.48 -11.96
CA ARG A 453 -16.95 1.31 -12.44
C ARG A 453 -17.02 0.19 -11.41
N VAL A 454 -17.28 -1.01 -11.88
CA VAL A 454 -17.16 -2.23 -11.11
C VAL A 454 -15.73 -2.31 -10.57
N HIS A 455 -15.62 -2.57 -9.28
CA HIS A 455 -14.41 -2.57 -8.45
C HIS A 455 -13.73 -1.21 -8.24
N GLY A 456 -14.35 -0.11 -8.67
CA GLY A 456 -13.99 1.24 -8.25
C GLY A 456 -14.47 1.54 -6.83
N THR A 457 -13.85 2.53 -6.18
CA THR A 457 -14.25 2.96 -4.84
C THR A 457 -14.87 4.36 -4.82
N TYR A 458 -15.91 4.51 -4.00
CA TYR A 458 -16.75 5.70 -3.97
C TYR A 458 -17.23 6.01 -2.57
N SER A 459 -17.21 7.29 -2.18
CA SER A 459 -18.07 7.77 -1.11
C SER A 459 -19.53 7.77 -1.55
N ARG A 460 -20.45 7.82 -0.58
CA ARG A 460 -21.90 7.93 -0.88
C ARG A 460 -22.23 9.21 -1.67
N ASP A 461 -21.57 10.32 -1.33
CA ASP A 461 -21.82 11.60 -1.99
C ASP A 461 -21.37 11.52 -3.48
N GLU A 462 -20.28 10.81 -3.79
CA GLU A 462 -19.89 10.53 -5.19
C GLU A 462 -20.93 9.65 -5.93
N VAL A 463 -21.43 8.60 -5.28
CA VAL A 463 -22.47 7.74 -5.89
C VAL A 463 -23.72 8.55 -6.23
N PHE A 464 -24.19 9.41 -5.33
CA PHE A 464 -25.35 10.25 -5.62
C PHE A 464 -25.08 11.29 -6.73
N ALA A 465 -23.88 11.88 -6.79
CA ALA A 465 -23.51 12.73 -7.92
C ALA A 465 -23.45 11.98 -9.26
N ALA A 466 -22.96 10.74 -9.25
CA ALA A 466 -22.92 9.91 -10.44
C ALA A 466 -24.32 9.69 -11.03
N PHE A 467 -25.32 9.45 -10.17
CA PHE A 467 -26.73 9.31 -10.55
C PHE A 467 -27.47 10.63 -10.78
N ASP A 468 -26.84 11.78 -10.52
CA ASP A 468 -27.47 13.11 -10.51
C ASP A 468 -28.67 13.20 -9.55
N GLU A 469 -28.57 12.52 -8.40
CA GLU A 469 -29.58 12.63 -7.34
C GLU A 469 -29.39 13.94 -6.58
N ARG A 470 -30.35 14.85 -6.71
CA ARG A 470 -30.28 16.20 -6.15
C ARG A 470 -31.14 16.38 -4.90
N SER A 471 -30.67 17.27 -4.03
CA SER A 471 -31.43 17.81 -2.91
C SER A 471 -32.32 18.97 -3.35
N SER A 472 -33.19 19.46 -2.45
CA SER A 472 -34.02 20.65 -2.70
C SER A 472 -33.22 21.93 -2.96
N LYS A 473 -31.93 21.96 -2.58
CA LYS A 473 -31.03 23.07 -2.84
C LYS A 473 -30.28 22.93 -4.17
N ASN A 474 -30.65 22.00 -5.05
CA ASN A 474 -29.96 21.75 -6.32
C ASN A 474 -28.46 21.38 -6.19
N GLY A 475 -28.06 20.86 -5.02
CA GLY A 475 -26.77 20.19 -4.79
C GLY A 475 -26.98 18.68 -4.53
N VAL A 476 -25.90 17.92 -4.34
CA VAL A 476 -25.98 16.45 -4.16
C VAL A 476 -26.89 16.03 -3.00
N LYS A 477 -27.70 15.00 -3.22
CA LYS A 477 -28.58 14.40 -2.23
C LYS A 477 -27.78 13.59 -1.20
N ARG A 478 -28.24 13.60 0.06
CA ARG A 478 -27.60 12.88 1.16
C ARG A 478 -28.66 12.15 1.98
N THR A 479 -28.44 10.87 2.23
CA THR A 479 -29.37 10.00 2.98
C THR A 479 -28.63 9.27 4.09
N GLN A 480 -29.34 8.84 5.14
CA GLN A 480 -28.75 8.14 6.30
C GLN A 480 -29.02 6.62 6.33
N GLY A 481 -29.76 6.06 5.37
CA GLY A 481 -30.03 4.61 5.29
C GLY A 481 -28.99 3.83 4.47
N GLY A 482 -28.95 2.50 4.62
CA GLY A 482 -28.10 1.61 3.81
C GLY A 482 -28.66 1.25 2.44
N ILE A 483 -29.86 1.72 2.10
CA ILE A 483 -30.54 1.41 0.84
C ILE A 483 -31.07 2.70 0.23
N PHE A 484 -31.00 2.82 -1.10
CA PHE A 484 -31.58 3.92 -1.83
C PHE A 484 -32.09 3.50 -3.22
N ASN A 485 -33.32 3.90 -3.56
CA ASN A 485 -33.88 3.68 -4.89
C ASN A 485 -33.60 4.89 -5.80
N VAL A 486 -32.99 4.65 -6.95
CA VAL A 486 -32.83 5.63 -8.03
C VAL A 486 -33.89 5.34 -9.09
N GLU A 487 -35.04 6.02 -8.97
CA GLU A 487 -36.23 5.76 -9.79
C GLU A 487 -35.95 5.89 -11.29
N ARG A 488 -35.20 6.94 -11.70
CA ARG A 488 -34.85 7.22 -13.10
C ARG A 488 -34.14 6.04 -13.79
N TYR A 489 -33.35 5.28 -13.03
CA TYR A 489 -32.57 4.15 -13.54
C TYR A 489 -33.18 2.80 -13.18
N LYS A 490 -34.31 2.77 -12.46
CA LYS A 490 -34.91 1.56 -11.87
C LYS A 490 -33.88 0.73 -11.07
N THR A 491 -33.04 1.42 -10.29
CA THR A 491 -31.90 0.78 -9.62
C THR A 491 -31.99 0.93 -8.10
N GLU A 492 -31.81 -0.16 -7.38
CA GLU A 492 -31.59 -0.18 -5.94
C GLU A 492 -30.09 -0.14 -5.63
N LEU A 493 -29.67 0.83 -4.83
CA LEU A 493 -28.30 0.95 -4.33
C LEU A 493 -28.25 0.34 -2.92
N LEU A 494 -27.46 -0.71 -2.75
CA LEU A 494 -27.24 -1.36 -1.45
C LEU A 494 -25.86 -0.98 -0.92
N PHE A 495 -25.81 -0.33 0.24
CA PHE A 495 -24.59 0.04 0.96
C PHE A 495 -24.42 -0.85 2.18
N VAL A 496 -23.41 -1.71 2.15
CA VAL A 496 -23.17 -2.76 3.15
C VAL A 496 -21.87 -2.52 3.91
N GLU A 497 -21.92 -2.71 5.22
CA GLU A 497 -20.78 -2.72 6.15
C GLU A 497 -20.62 -4.12 6.72
N LEU A 498 -19.47 -4.76 6.53
CA LEU A 498 -19.25 -6.16 6.95
C LEU A 498 -18.87 -6.29 8.43
N ASP A 499 -17.97 -5.45 8.92
CA ASP A 499 -17.52 -5.46 10.32
C ASP A 499 -18.36 -4.51 11.17
N LYS A 500 -19.27 -5.08 11.95
CA LYS A 500 -20.24 -4.36 12.79
C LYS A 500 -19.78 -4.22 14.25
N ARG A 501 -18.48 -4.44 14.55
CA ARG A 501 -17.89 -4.36 15.90
C ARG A 501 -17.71 -2.92 16.45
N ASP A 502 -18.22 -1.89 15.78
CA ASP A 502 -18.07 -0.50 16.21
C ASP A 502 -19.06 -0.15 17.35
N LYS A 503 -18.63 0.66 18.32
CA LYS A 503 -19.41 1.04 19.54
C LYS A 503 -20.72 1.81 19.27
N ASP A 504 -21.01 2.13 18.02
CA ASP A 504 -22.16 2.92 17.57
C ASP A 504 -23.39 2.06 17.16
N TYR A 505 -23.31 0.73 17.22
CA TYR A 505 -24.41 -0.16 16.80
C TYR A 505 -25.32 -0.59 17.96
N THR A 506 -26.63 -0.43 17.78
CA THR A 506 -27.67 -0.98 18.67
C THR A 506 -27.96 -2.45 18.30
N PRO A 507 -28.23 -3.34 19.28
CA PRO A 507 -28.46 -4.78 19.05
C PRO A 507 -29.55 -5.13 18.01
N SER A 508 -30.41 -4.18 17.66
CA SER A 508 -31.53 -4.32 16.72
C SER A 508 -31.16 -4.17 15.22
N THR A 509 -29.88 -3.98 14.86
CA THR A 509 -29.43 -3.72 13.47
C THR A 509 -28.33 -4.66 12.95
N LEU A 510 -28.08 -5.78 13.64
CA LEU A 510 -27.13 -6.82 13.24
C LEU A 510 -27.70 -7.67 12.09
N TYR A 511 -27.77 -7.10 10.89
CA TYR A 511 -28.00 -7.85 9.66
C TYR A 511 -26.80 -8.76 9.36
N ASN A 512 -27.00 -9.97 8.87
CA ASN A 512 -25.91 -10.87 8.52
C ASN A 512 -25.53 -10.70 7.05
N ASP A 513 -24.60 -9.80 6.75
CA ASP A 513 -24.15 -9.54 5.36
C ASP A 513 -22.74 -10.10 5.16
N TYR A 514 -22.55 -11.02 4.22
CA TYR A 514 -21.24 -11.63 3.99
C TYR A 514 -21.07 -12.21 2.58
N PRO A 515 -19.84 -12.19 2.04
CA PRO A 515 -19.53 -12.90 0.81
C PRO A 515 -19.54 -14.42 1.04
N VAL A 516 -20.17 -15.18 0.13
CA VAL A 516 -20.28 -16.65 0.22
C VAL A 516 -19.21 -17.31 -0.67
N THR A 517 -19.15 -16.88 -1.93
CA THR A 517 -18.14 -17.27 -2.92
C THR A 517 -17.74 -16.03 -3.71
N PRO A 518 -16.68 -16.03 -4.54
CA PRO A 518 -16.32 -14.86 -5.35
C PRO A 518 -17.47 -14.29 -6.21
N THR A 519 -18.48 -15.09 -6.54
CA THR A 519 -19.64 -14.65 -7.35
C THR A 519 -20.95 -14.59 -6.57
N GLN A 520 -20.96 -14.85 -5.26
CA GLN A 520 -22.18 -14.91 -4.45
C GLN A 520 -22.04 -14.10 -3.17
N PHE A 521 -23.06 -13.29 -2.88
CA PHE A 521 -23.12 -12.44 -1.71
C PHE A 521 -24.45 -12.62 -0.98
N HIS A 522 -24.39 -12.85 0.33
CA HIS A 522 -25.57 -12.94 1.18
C HIS A 522 -25.89 -11.58 1.80
N TRP A 523 -27.15 -11.17 1.72
CA TRP A 523 -27.62 -9.87 2.20
C TRP A 523 -28.96 -9.99 2.93
N GLU A 524 -29.14 -9.24 4.02
CA GLU A 524 -30.42 -9.14 4.72
C GLU A 524 -31.05 -7.74 4.61
N SER A 525 -32.35 -7.71 4.31
CA SER A 525 -33.12 -6.47 4.20
C SER A 525 -33.44 -5.86 5.57
N GLN A 526 -33.95 -4.63 5.61
CA GLN A 526 -34.49 -4.09 6.86
C GLN A 526 -35.67 -4.95 7.39
N ALA A 527 -35.83 -5.00 8.71
CA ALA A 527 -36.83 -5.85 9.39
C ALA A 527 -38.28 -5.68 8.89
N SER A 528 -38.64 -4.51 8.35
CA SER A 528 -39.98 -4.24 7.83
C SER A 528 -40.19 -4.67 6.37
N CYS A 529 -39.12 -4.99 5.63
CA CYS A 529 -39.20 -5.38 4.23
C CYS A 529 -39.60 -6.85 4.10
N HIS A 530 -40.53 -7.14 3.18
CA HIS A 530 -40.99 -8.49 2.84
C HIS A 530 -41.43 -8.55 1.36
N ALA A 531 -41.61 -9.74 0.81
CA ALA A 531 -41.87 -9.96 -0.63
C ALA A 531 -43.03 -9.16 -1.25
N LYS A 532 -43.99 -8.70 -0.44
CA LYS A 532 -45.15 -7.92 -0.90
C LYS A 532 -44.94 -6.40 -0.82
N THR A 533 -43.90 -5.92 -0.12
CA THR A 533 -43.59 -4.48 -0.10
C THR A 533 -43.03 -4.04 -1.44
N ALA A 534 -43.13 -2.75 -1.76
CA ALA A 534 -42.56 -2.22 -3.00
C ALA A 534 -41.05 -2.49 -3.11
N ALA A 535 -40.31 -2.36 -2.00
CA ALA A 535 -38.88 -2.68 -1.96
C ALA A 535 -38.61 -4.18 -2.17
N GLY A 536 -39.34 -5.06 -1.46
CA GLY A 536 -39.20 -6.51 -1.62
C GLY A 536 -39.46 -6.96 -3.05
N ARG A 537 -40.50 -6.42 -3.71
CA ARG A 537 -40.80 -6.71 -5.12
C ARG A 537 -39.67 -6.28 -6.05
N ARG A 538 -38.99 -5.16 -5.78
CA ARG A 538 -37.84 -4.74 -6.59
C ARG A 538 -36.66 -5.69 -6.44
N TYR A 539 -36.40 -6.22 -5.24
CA TYR A 539 -35.36 -7.24 -5.06
C TYR A 539 -35.70 -8.53 -5.80
N LEU A 540 -36.96 -8.98 -5.72
CA LEU A 540 -37.41 -10.20 -6.39
C LEU A 540 -37.41 -10.09 -7.92
N ASN A 541 -37.61 -8.88 -8.45
CA ASN A 541 -37.62 -8.62 -9.88
C ASN A 541 -36.23 -8.36 -10.47
N ALA A 542 -35.18 -8.27 -9.65
CA ALA A 542 -33.81 -8.01 -10.11
C ALA A 542 -33.17 -9.30 -10.64
N THR A 543 -33.73 -9.84 -11.73
CA THR A 543 -33.26 -11.05 -12.41
C THR A 543 -32.42 -10.71 -13.65
N PRO A 544 -31.64 -11.66 -14.19
CA PRO A 544 -30.89 -11.43 -15.43
C PRO A 544 -31.80 -10.95 -16.56
N GLY A 545 -31.39 -9.90 -17.28
CA GLY A 545 -32.15 -9.31 -18.38
C GLY A 545 -33.36 -8.46 -17.98
N SER A 546 -33.63 -8.28 -16.68
CA SER A 546 -34.72 -7.40 -16.22
C SER A 546 -34.32 -5.92 -16.25
N ASP A 547 -35.34 -5.07 -16.34
CA ASP A 547 -35.24 -3.61 -16.21
C ASP A 547 -34.97 -3.14 -14.77
N GLN A 548 -35.05 -4.03 -13.79
CA GLN A 548 -34.86 -3.71 -12.38
C GLN A 548 -33.44 -4.11 -11.99
N HIS A 549 -32.66 -3.15 -11.50
CA HIS A 549 -31.25 -3.38 -11.17
C HIS A 549 -31.00 -3.28 -9.67
N VAL A 550 -29.99 -4.01 -9.21
CA VAL A 550 -29.42 -3.91 -7.86
C VAL A 550 -27.92 -3.70 -8.01
N LEU A 551 -27.40 -2.64 -7.39
CA LEU A 551 -25.96 -2.36 -7.30
C LEU A 551 -25.49 -2.52 -5.86
N LEU A 552 -24.44 -3.29 -5.67
CA LEU A 552 -23.90 -3.59 -4.34
C LEU A 552 -22.59 -2.82 -4.09
N PHE A 553 -22.61 -1.99 -3.05
CA PHE A 553 -21.50 -1.20 -2.54
C PHE A 553 -21.12 -1.73 -1.17
N VAL A 554 -19.88 -2.20 -0.99
CA VAL A 554 -19.46 -2.85 0.26
C VAL A 554 -18.22 -2.18 0.84
N ARG A 555 -18.16 -2.08 2.16
CA ARG A 555 -16.93 -1.76 2.88
C ARG A 555 -16.77 -2.68 4.08
N GLN A 556 -15.54 -2.95 4.47
CA GLN A 556 -15.27 -3.74 5.68
C GLN A 556 -15.65 -2.97 6.94
N ARG A 557 -15.04 -1.80 7.15
CA ARG A 557 -15.30 -0.93 8.32
C ARG A 557 -15.70 0.46 7.89
N ARG A 558 -16.53 1.12 8.68
CA ARG A 558 -16.93 2.52 8.43
C ARG A 558 -15.76 3.49 8.51
N ARG A 559 -14.85 3.30 9.45
CA ARG A 559 -13.66 4.13 9.61
C ARG A 559 -12.37 3.32 9.59
N ASP A 560 -11.31 3.93 9.08
CA ASP A 560 -9.96 3.40 9.17
C ASP A 560 -9.33 3.68 10.55
N ALA A 561 -8.10 3.19 10.76
CA ALA A 561 -7.31 3.45 11.97
C ALA A 561 -6.95 4.94 12.17
N ARG A 562 -7.17 5.79 11.15
CA ARG A 562 -6.96 7.23 11.17
C ARG A 562 -8.25 7.99 11.53
N GLY A 563 -9.38 7.29 11.67
CA GLY A 563 -10.70 7.88 11.93
C GLY A 563 -11.34 8.52 10.69
N GLN A 564 -10.76 8.31 9.50
CA GLN A 564 -11.33 8.72 8.22
C GLN A 564 -12.42 7.73 7.81
N VAL A 565 -13.42 8.20 7.07
CA VAL A 565 -14.52 7.35 6.61
C VAL A 565 -14.05 6.58 5.39
N ASN A 566 -14.10 5.25 5.44
CA ASN A 566 -13.74 4.42 4.30
C ASN A 566 -14.78 4.56 3.17
N PRO A 567 -14.32 4.64 1.90
CA PRO A 567 -15.20 4.55 0.74
C PRO A 567 -15.80 3.15 0.63
N TYR A 568 -16.81 3.00 -0.20
CA TYR A 568 -17.38 1.71 -0.57
C TYR A 568 -16.75 1.21 -1.88
N LEU A 569 -16.43 -0.07 -1.93
CA LEU A 569 -16.10 -0.80 -3.15
C LEU A 569 -17.40 -1.15 -3.88
N LEU A 570 -17.52 -0.79 -5.16
CA LEU A 570 -18.64 -1.25 -6.00
C LEU A 570 -18.37 -2.67 -6.48
N LEU A 571 -19.09 -3.67 -5.95
CA LEU A 571 -19.00 -5.06 -6.44
C LEU A 571 -19.74 -5.26 -7.78
N GLY A 572 -20.58 -4.31 -8.17
CA GLY A 572 -21.26 -4.27 -9.46
C GLY A 572 -22.72 -4.68 -9.36
N LEU A 573 -23.24 -5.21 -10.47
CA LEU A 573 -24.63 -5.64 -10.62
C LEU A 573 -24.87 -7.00 -9.97
N CYS A 574 -25.99 -7.09 -9.27
CA CYS A 574 -26.49 -8.30 -8.64
C CYS A 574 -27.73 -8.81 -9.37
N ASP A 575 -27.78 -10.11 -9.59
CA ASP A 575 -28.96 -10.85 -10.00
C ASP A 575 -29.46 -11.71 -8.85
N LEU A 576 -30.78 -11.77 -8.64
CA LEU A 576 -31.39 -12.62 -7.62
C LEU A 576 -31.04 -14.09 -7.89
N LEU A 577 -30.43 -14.74 -6.90
CA LEU A 577 -30.18 -16.18 -6.92
C LEU A 577 -31.28 -16.93 -6.17
N ASP A 578 -31.51 -16.55 -4.92
CA ASP A 578 -32.52 -17.13 -4.04
C ASP A 578 -32.97 -16.13 -2.97
N HIS A 579 -34.12 -16.36 -2.35
CA HIS A 579 -34.57 -15.60 -1.19
C HIS A 579 -35.31 -16.46 -0.17
N ARG A 580 -35.13 -16.15 1.11
CA ARG A 580 -35.82 -16.81 2.23
C ARG A 580 -36.16 -15.83 3.34
N GLY A 581 -37.04 -16.23 4.24
CA GLY A 581 -37.52 -15.35 5.32
C GLY A 581 -38.48 -14.27 4.85
N ALA A 582 -39.38 -13.86 5.74
CA ALA A 582 -40.38 -12.83 5.44
C ALA A 582 -39.98 -11.47 6.02
N ARG A 583 -39.49 -11.42 7.26
CA ARG A 583 -39.15 -10.19 7.99
C ARG A 583 -37.98 -10.46 8.95
N PRO A 584 -36.73 -10.12 8.61
CA PRO A 584 -36.26 -9.56 7.34
C PRO A 584 -36.28 -10.59 6.19
N MET A 585 -36.21 -10.11 4.94
CA MET A 585 -35.85 -10.96 3.79
C MET A 585 -34.34 -11.21 3.81
N GLN A 586 -33.98 -12.48 3.66
CA GLN A 586 -32.62 -12.91 3.35
C GLN A 586 -32.55 -13.15 1.84
N VAL A 587 -31.59 -12.51 1.18
CA VAL A 587 -31.43 -12.58 -0.27
C VAL A 587 -30.02 -13.01 -0.61
N ASP A 588 -29.92 -14.04 -1.43
CA ASP A 588 -28.66 -14.48 -2.01
C ASP A 588 -28.54 -13.84 -3.40
N TRP A 589 -27.51 -13.02 -3.57
CA TRP A 589 -27.21 -12.34 -4.82
C TRP A 589 -26.13 -13.08 -5.59
N ARG A 590 -26.31 -13.23 -6.90
CA ARG A 590 -25.24 -13.57 -7.85
C ARG A 590 -24.64 -12.28 -8.41
N LEU A 591 -23.35 -12.09 -8.25
CA LEU A 591 -22.61 -10.98 -8.85
C LEU A 591 -22.33 -11.29 -10.32
N ARG A 592 -22.58 -10.33 -11.21
CA ARG A 592 -22.27 -10.47 -12.65
C ARG A 592 -20.76 -10.45 -12.93
N VAL A 593 -19.99 -9.80 -12.08
CA VAL A 593 -18.53 -9.80 -12.10
C VAL A 593 -18.04 -10.39 -10.78
N PRO A 594 -17.13 -11.38 -10.79
CA PRO A 594 -16.58 -11.92 -9.56
C PRO A 594 -15.88 -10.85 -8.72
N MET A 595 -16.08 -10.88 -7.40
CA MET A 595 -15.36 -10.04 -6.46
C MET A 595 -13.84 -10.18 -6.65
N PRO A 596 -13.08 -9.11 -6.39
CA PRO A 596 -11.63 -9.21 -6.38
C PRO A 596 -11.16 -10.23 -5.33
N SER A 597 -10.18 -11.06 -5.69
CA SER A 597 -9.64 -12.11 -4.83
C SER A 597 -9.16 -11.57 -3.47
N TRP A 598 -8.43 -10.45 -3.48
CA TRP A 598 -7.96 -9.76 -2.27
C TRP A 598 -9.11 -9.41 -1.33
N PHE A 599 -10.23 -8.90 -1.86
CA PHE A 599 -11.37 -8.48 -1.05
C PHE A 599 -12.06 -9.70 -0.42
N PHE A 600 -12.19 -10.79 -1.19
CA PHE A 600 -12.78 -12.04 -0.69
C PHE A 600 -11.90 -12.72 0.36
N GLN A 601 -10.58 -12.68 0.21
CA GLN A 601 -9.64 -13.24 1.19
C GLN A 601 -9.64 -12.44 2.50
N GLU A 602 -9.53 -11.10 2.44
CA GLU A 602 -9.54 -10.26 3.65
C GLU A 602 -10.84 -10.41 4.46
N THR A 603 -11.98 -10.59 3.79
CA THR A 603 -13.28 -10.76 4.45
C THR A 603 -13.46 -12.13 5.11
N LYS A 604 -12.80 -13.18 4.60
CA LYS A 604 -12.73 -14.48 5.28
C LYS A 604 -11.89 -14.44 6.54
N VAL A 605 -10.74 -13.75 6.51
CA VAL A 605 -9.84 -13.63 7.66
C VAL A 605 -10.46 -12.83 8.80
N ALA A 606 -11.30 -11.84 8.49
CA ALA A 606 -11.97 -11.03 9.51
C ALA A 606 -13.18 -11.73 10.19
N GLY A 607 -13.70 -12.80 9.58
CA GLY A 607 -14.89 -13.55 10.02
C GLY A 607 -14.61 -14.87 10.73
N GLY A 608 -13.36 -15.34 10.72
CA GLY A 608 -12.84 -16.38 11.63
C GLY A 608 -12.18 -15.75 12.83
#